data_AF-A0A2I1CKA4-F1
#
_entry.id   AF-A0A2I1CKA4-F1
#
_cell.length_a   1.000
_cell.length_b   1.000
_cell.length_c   1.000
_cell.angle_alpha   90.00
_cell.angle_beta   90.00
_cell.angle_gamma   90.00
#
_symmetry.space_group_name_H-M   'P 1'
#
loop_
_entity.id
_entity.type
_entity.pdbx_description
1 polymer ?
#
loop_
_entity_poly.entity_id
_entity_poly.type
_entity_poly.pdbx_seq_one_letter_code
_entity_poly.pdbx_strand_id
1 'polypeptide(L)'
;MSTHSLALRNQATGGSLDEKNKIATTQSPEAVIDPTDLQHLGENLKILPVPSVNDDLETTAKKMKALAKVVSDGNSLALFTGLQMASQHLSDPKSIAVSQMTIDERVQYEAWLKARKNGTMKNPGDQDSEETSNPGGKVPAVGFDWVKNVAPVPDGAQSLKKFTERAAAMDIIWDHQGATPENAAWLTFNQPAILPLVKAVCRVRTAENHRKNNRDPSMRGLTDMEAAEVETVRKIVSLAERNRTRELEKIRKLTRSITESAALIKARVKSLEDKMNS
;
A
#
# COMPACT_ATOMS: atom_id res chain seq x y z
N MET A 1 39.62 40.56 -24.83
CA MET A 1 41.06 40.35 -25.09
C MET A 1 41.80 40.29 -23.77
N SER A 2 42.57 39.21 -23.57
CA SER A 2 43.77 38.99 -22.71
C SER A 2 43.69 39.34 -21.22
N THR A 3 43.55 38.40 -20.27
CA THR A 3 44.49 37.39 -19.69
C THR A 3 45.53 37.94 -18.69
N HIS A 4 45.49 37.42 -17.45
CA HIS A 4 46.58 36.97 -16.54
C HIS A 4 46.00 36.91 -15.10
N SER A 5 45.68 35.76 -14.49
CA SER A 5 46.52 34.68 -13.90
C SER A 5 47.51 35.11 -12.81
N LEU A 6 47.26 34.71 -11.55
CA LEU A 6 48.18 34.34 -10.45
C LEU A 6 47.28 33.74 -9.33
N ALA A 7 47.15 32.42 -9.16
CA ALA A 7 48.07 31.43 -8.57
C ALA A 7 48.35 31.65 -7.07
N LEU A 8 47.64 30.89 -6.22
CA LEU A 8 47.98 30.68 -4.81
C LEU A 8 48.22 29.18 -4.59
N ARG A 9 49.40 28.90 -4.04
CA ARG A 9 50.08 27.63 -3.85
C ARG A 9 49.89 27.18 -2.40
N ASN A 10 49.60 25.91 -2.17
CA ASN A 10 49.90 25.10 -0.96
C ASN A 10 49.62 23.62 -1.34
N GLN A 11 50.64 22.81 -1.67
CA GLN A 11 51.44 21.94 -0.80
C GLN A 11 50.66 20.88 0.01
N ALA A 12 50.79 19.62 -0.44
CA ALA A 12 50.95 18.39 0.37
C ALA A 12 51.44 17.29 -0.61
N THR A 13 52.72 16.87 -0.59
CA THR A 13 53.21 15.60 0.00
C THR A 13 52.27 14.42 -0.29
N GLY A 14 52.55 13.47 -1.17
CA GLY A 14 53.74 12.62 -1.23
C GLY A 14 53.36 11.22 -0.70
N GLY A 15 53.21 10.23 -1.59
CA GLY A 15 52.86 8.85 -1.21
C GLY A 15 52.58 7.95 -2.41
N SER A 16 53.63 7.31 -2.91
CA SER A 16 53.63 6.20 -3.88
C SER A 16 53.02 4.93 -3.24
N LEU A 17 52.25 4.15 -4.02
CA LEU A 17 52.35 2.67 -4.08
C LEU A 17 51.29 2.08 -5.04
N ASP A 18 51.83 1.48 -6.12
CA ASP A 18 51.49 0.18 -6.71
C ASP A 18 50.03 -0.25 -6.89
N GLU A 19 49.68 -0.14 -8.17
CA GLU A 19 48.69 -0.88 -8.94
C GLU A 19 48.81 -2.40 -8.76
N LYS A 20 47.87 -3.02 -8.04
CA LYS A 20 47.57 -4.45 -8.15
C LYS A 20 46.08 -4.70 -8.25
N ASN A 21 45.66 -4.99 -9.48
CA ASN A 21 44.43 -5.66 -9.86
C ASN A 21 44.06 -6.80 -8.91
N LYS A 22 42.91 -6.67 -8.24
CA LYS A 22 42.08 -7.81 -7.83
C LYS A 22 40.62 -7.49 -8.09
N ILE A 23 40.07 -8.21 -9.07
CA ILE A 23 38.64 -8.28 -9.38
C ILE A 23 37.95 -8.87 -8.15
N ALA A 24 37.22 -8.04 -7.41
CA ALA A 24 36.30 -8.49 -6.38
C ALA A 24 34.89 -8.52 -6.99
N THR A 25 34.46 -9.72 -7.37
CA THR A 25 33.06 -10.03 -7.63
C THR A 25 32.26 -9.73 -6.37
N THR A 26 31.53 -8.62 -6.36
CA THR A 26 30.58 -8.28 -5.30
C THR A 26 29.38 -9.22 -5.40
N GLN A 27 29.49 -10.39 -4.76
CA GLN A 27 28.34 -11.22 -4.44
C GLN A 27 27.47 -10.43 -3.46
N SER A 28 26.22 -10.19 -3.87
CA SER A 28 25.14 -9.77 -2.98
C SER A 28 25.08 -10.75 -1.80
N PRO A 29 24.95 -10.30 -0.54
CA PRO A 29 24.72 -11.22 0.56
C PRO A 29 23.32 -11.80 0.37
N GLU A 30 23.26 -13.04 -0.13
CA GLU A 30 22.08 -13.87 0.02
C GLU A 30 21.79 -13.94 1.52
N ALA A 31 20.60 -13.47 1.92
CA ALA A 31 20.10 -13.67 3.27
C ALA A 31 19.90 -15.16 3.47
N VAL A 32 20.96 -15.85 3.90
CA VAL A 32 20.89 -17.23 4.40
C VAL A 32 20.13 -17.14 5.71
N ILE A 33 18.82 -17.29 5.63
CA ILE A 33 17.97 -17.43 6.81
C ILE A 33 18.32 -18.78 7.41
N ASP A 34 18.91 -18.78 8.61
CA ASP A 34 19.21 -20.01 9.34
C ASP A 34 17.88 -20.75 9.62
N PRO A 35 17.74 -22.03 9.23
CA PRO A 35 16.56 -22.83 9.53
C PRO A 35 16.20 -22.87 11.02
N THR A 36 17.20 -22.69 11.89
CA THR A 36 17.05 -22.65 13.34
C THR A 36 16.35 -21.36 13.80
N ASP A 37 16.62 -20.23 13.14
CA ASP A 37 15.94 -18.95 13.42
C ASP A 37 14.46 -19.02 13.04
N LEU A 38 14.11 -19.74 11.97
CA LEU A 38 12.72 -19.98 11.56
C LEU A 38 11.95 -20.87 12.54
N GLN A 39 12.60 -21.89 13.11
CA GLN A 39 11.99 -22.75 14.14
C GLN A 39 11.76 -21.97 15.45
N HIS A 40 12.73 -21.16 15.89
CA HIS A 40 12.56 -20.29 17.04
C HIS A 40 11.48 -19.22 16.85
N LEU A 41 11.27 -18.74 15.62
CA LEU A 41 10.16 -17.85 15.27
C LEU A 41 8.82 -18.58 15.43
N GLY A 42 8.67 -19.76 14.84
CA GLY A 42 7.43 -20.55 14.89
C GLY A 42 6.97 -20.91 16.31
N GLU A 43 7.91 -21.17 17.22
CA GLU A 43 7.60 -21.53 18.62
C GLU A 43 7.31 -20.31 19.51
N ASN A 44 7.82 -19.12 19.17
CA ASN A 44 7.72 -17.90 20.00
C ASN A 44 6.80 -16.81 19.43
N LEU A 45 6.25 -16.99 18.23
CA LEU A 45 5.30 -16.05 17.61
C LEU A 45 3.97 -16.01 18.38
N LYS A 46 3.96 -15.29 19.50
CA LYS A 46 2.74 -14.86 20.18
C LYS A 46 2.34 -13.50 19.63
N ILE A 47 1.19 -13.44 18.95
CA ILE A 47 0.64 -12.19 18.45
C ILE A 47 0.45 -11.23 19.63
N LEU A 48 1.20 -10.14 19.62
CA LEU A 48 1.16 -9.13 20.67
C LEU A 48 0.00 -8.16 20.48
N PRO A 49 -0.65 -7.73 21.57
CA PRO A 49 -1.71 -6.75 21.50
C PRO A 49 -1.14 -5.37 21.15
N VAL A 50 -1.71 -4.75 20.12
CA VAL A 50 -1.39 -3.36 19.74
C VAL A 50 -2.18 -2.35 20.58
N PRO A 51 -1.68 -1.12 20.75
CA PRO A 51 -2.43 -0.04 21.37
C PRO A 51 -3.76 0.19 20.65
N SER A 52 -4.83 0.35 21.41
CA SER A 52 -6.17 0.71 20.93
C SER A 52 -6.47 2.15 21.26
N VAL A 53 -7.37 2.77 20.50
CA VAL A 53 -7.80 4.16 20.68
C VAL A 53 -8.39 4.40 22.07
N ASN A 54 -8.87 3.38 22.77
CA ASN A 54 -9.49 3.52 24.09
C ASN A 54 -8.57 3.16 25.27
N ASP A 55 -7.32 2.75 25.02
CA ASP A 55 -6.40 2.37 26.09
C ASP A 55 -5.99 3.59 26.94
N ASP A 56 -5.96 3.43 28.27
CA ASP A 56 -5.38 4.41 29.19
C ASP A 56 -3.84 4.46 29.11
N LEU A 57 -3.21 5.34 29.88
CA LEU A 57 -1.75 5.50 29.88
C LEU A 57 -1.02 4.23 30.32
N GLU A 58 -1.53 3.54 31.33
CA GLU A 58 -0.88 2.35 31.89
C GLU A 58 -0.93 1.19 30.90
N THR A 59 -2.10 0.94 30.33
CA THR A 59 -2.32 -0.08 29.30
C THR A 59 -1.51 0.23 28.05
N THR A 60 -1.52 1.49 27.59
CA THR A 60 -0.70 1.93 26.45
C THR A 60 0.78 1.71 26.73
N ALA A 61 1.29 2.10 27.90
CA ALA A 61 2.69 1.92 28.28
C ALA A 61 3.09 0.44 28.36
N LYS A 62 2.23 -0.41 28.93
CA LYS A 62 2.45 -1.86 29.00
C LYS A 62 2.56 -2.49 27.61
N LYS A 63 1.64 -2.15 26.70
CA LYS A 63 1.68 -2.63 25.31
C LYS A 63 2.91 -2.11 24.56
N MET A 64 3.23 -0.83 24.68
CA MET A 64 4.43 -0.24 24.06
C MET A 64 5.72 -0.88 24.56
N LYS A 65 5.82 -1.22 25.85
CA LYS A 65 6.99 -1.92 26.40
C LYS A 65 7.14 -3.33 25.83
N ALA A 66 6.04 -4.05 25.66
CA ALA A 66 6.06 -5.37 25.04
C ALA A 66 6.51 -5.31 23.57
N LEU A 67 6.00 -4.34 22.82
CA LEU A 67 6.40 -4.11 21.42
C LEU A 67 7.85 -3.66 21.31
N ALA A 68 8.32 -2.77 22.19
CA ALA A 68 9.72 -2.34 22.23
C ALA A 68 10.69 -3.50 22.48
N LYS A 69 10.28 -4.50 23.28
CA LYS A 69 11.06 -5.71 23.49
C LYS A 69 11.23 -6.52 22.19
N VAL A 70 10.16 -6.67 21.41
CA VAL A 70 10.25 -7.36 20.11
C VAL A 70 11.26 -6.68 19.18
N VAL A 71 11.23 -5.35 19.13
CA VAL A 71 12.20 -4.57 18.33
C VAL A 71 13.62 -4.72 18.87
N SER A 72 13.82 -4.69 20.19
CA SER A 72 15.16 -4.87 20.77
C SER A 72 15.75 -6.25 20.50
N ASP A 73 14.88 -7.25 20.38
CA ASP A 73 15.24 -8.63 20.04
C ASP A 73 15.50 -8.80 18.53
N GLY A 74 15.46 -7.71 17.74
CA GLY A 74 15.72 -7.72 16.29
C GLY A 74 14.55 -8.21 15.43
N ASN A 75 13.36 -8.38 16.01
CA ASN A 75 12.21 -8.96 15.33
C ASN A 75 11.31 -7.91 14.66
N SER A 76 10.62 -8.34 13.60
CA SER A 76 9.63 -7.51 12.89
C SER A 76 8.33 -7.38 13.70
N LEU A 77 7.92 -6.14 13.99
CA LEU A 77 6.63 -5.85 14.62
C LEU A 77 5.44 -6.23 13.74
N ALA A 78 5.55 -6.11 12.43
CA ALA A 78 4.53 -6.51 11.49
C ALA A 78 4.18 -8.00 11.64
N LEU A 79 5.19 -8.87 11.78
CA LEU A 79 4.97 -10.30 12.03
C LEU A 79 4.41 -10.56 13.43
N PHE A 80 5.01 -9.96 14.45
CA PHE A 80 4.61 -10.17 15.85
C PHE A 80 3.27 -9.52 16.24
N THR A 81 2.71 -8.67 15.40
CA THR A 81 1.33 -8.13 15.55
C THR A 81 0.34 -8.78 14.58
N GLY A 82 0.77 -9.84 13.86
CA GLY A 82 -0.08 -10.59 12.94
C GLY A 82 -0.54 -9.80 11.73
N LEU A 83 0.24 -8.80 11.29
CA LEU A 83 -0.04 -7.93 10.15
C LEU A 83 -1.37 -7.16 10.25
N GLN A 84 -1.96 -7.10 11.45
CA GLN A 84 -3.25 -6.45 11.70
C GLN A 84 -3.24 -4.99 11.25
N MET A 85 -2.10 -4.32 11.45
CA MET A 85 -1.92 -2.90 11.14
C MET A 85 -1.49 -2.65 9.69
N ALA A 86 -0.98 -3.65 8.96
CA ALA A 86 -0.48 -3.51 7.58
C ALA A 86 -1.38 -4.18 6.52
N SER A 87 -2.58 -4.62 6.91
CA SER A 87 -3.51 -5.37 6.05
C SER A 87 -3.91 -4.65 4.75
N GLN A 88 -3.88 -3.32 4.73
CA GLN A 88 -4.17 -2.53 3.53
C GLN A 88 -3.06 -2.62 2.47
N HIS A 89 -1.80 -2.79 2.88
CA HIS A 89 -0.66 -2.91 1.95
C HIS A 89 -0.48 -4.35 1.44
N LEU A 90 -0.87 -5.36 2.22
CA LEU A 90 -0.84 -6.76 1.79
C LEU A 90 -2.01 -7.16 0.89
N SER A 91 -3.09 -6.36 0.86
CA SER A 91 -4.24 -6.67 0.04
C SER A 91 -3.90 -6.47 -1.44
N ASP A 92 -3.97 -7.56 -2.22
CA ASP A 92 -3.79 -7.52 -3.67
C ASP A 92 -4.79 -6.50 -4.29
N PRO A 93 -4.33 -5.44 -4.99
CA PRO A 93 -5.19 -4.42 -5.58
C PRO A 93 -6.28 -5.00 -6.47
N LYS A 94 -5.95 -6.11 -7.14
CA LYS A 94 -6.91 -6.83 -7.98
C LYS A 94 -8.01 -7.47 -7.14
N SER A 95 -7.68 -8.09 -6.00
CA SER A 95 -8.69 -8.61 -5.05
C SER A 95 -9.65 -7.52 -4.57
N ILE A 96 -9.14 -6.35 -4.17
CA ILE A 96 -9.97 -5.20 -3.75
C ILE A 96 -10.85 -4.69 -4.91
N ALA A 97 -10.27 -4.55 -6.11
CA ALA A 97 -11.02 -4.12 -7.28
C ALA A 97 -12.15 -5.11 -7.61
N VAL A 98 -11.86 -6.41 -7.54
CA VAL A 98 -12.83 -7.49 -7.79
C VAL A 98 -13.93 -7.50 -6.72
N SER A 99 -13.65 -7.24 -5.43
CA SER A 99 -14.68 -7.18 -4.39
C SER A 99 -15.68 -6.04 -4.59
N GLN A 100 -15.27 -4.95 -5.26
CA GLN A 100 -16.08 -3.75 -5.52
C GLN A 100 -16.84 -3.80 -6.87
N MET A 101 -16.64 -4.84 -7.67
CA MET A 101 -17.35 -5.00 -8.96
C MET A 101 -18.82 -5.31 -8.76
N THR A 102 -19.65 -4.89 -9.74
CA THR A 102 -21.01 -5.41 -9.86
C THR A 102 -21.01 -6.90 -10.23
N ILE A 103 -22.17 -7.56 -10.10
CA ILE A 103 -22.31 -8.98 -10.46
C ILE A 103 -21.93 -9.20 -11.93
N ASP A 104 -22.45 -8.39 -12.85
CA ASP A 104 -22.16 -8.50 -14.29
C ASP A 104 -20.68 -8.24 -14.61
N GLU A 105 -20.07 -7.24 -13.97
CA GLU A 105 -18.65 -6.93 -14.12
C GLU A 105 -17.79 -8.14 -13.68
N ARG A 106 -18.12 -8.74 -12.54
CA ARG A 106 -17.41 -9.92 -12.00
C ARG A 106 -17.55 -11.14 -12.90
N VAL A 107 -18.77 -11.47 -13.31
CA VAL A 107 -19.06 -12.65 -14.16
C VAL A 107 -18.30 -12.56 -15.48
N GLN A 108 -18.34 -11.40 -16.14
CA GLN A 108 -17.61 -11.22 -17.40
C GLN A 108 -16.09 -11.23 -17.21
N TYR A 109 -15.58 -10.61 -16.13
CA TYR A 109 -14.16 -10.59 -15.82
C TYR A 109 -13.60 -11.99 -15.52
N GLU A 110 -14.33 -12.80 -14.75
CA GLU A 110 -13.94 -14.18 -14.46
C GLU A 110 -14.01 -15.06 -15.71
N ALA A 111 -15.04 -14.90 -16.54
CA ALA A 111 -15.14 -15.60 -17.82
C ALA A 111 -13.97 -15.26 -18.75
N TRP A 112 -13.60 -13.97 -18.85
CA TRP A 112 -12.43 -13.50 -19.59
C TRP A 112 -11.12 -14.10 -19.07
N LEU A 113 -10.91 -14.12 -17.75
CA LEU A 113 -9.72 -14.72 -17.14
C LEU A 113 -9.61 -16.22 -17.42
N LYS A 114 -10.73 -16.96 -17.34
CA LYS A 114 -10.79 -18.40 -17.68
C LYS A 114 -10.45 -18.63 -19.15
N ALA A 115 -11.05 -17.86 -20.06
CA ALA A 115 -10.78 -17.96 -21.49
C ALA A 115 -9.30 -17.71 -21.82
N ARG A 116 -8.68 -16.70 -21.19
CA ARG A 116 -7.26 -16.39 -21.37
C ARG A 116 -6.35 -17.52 -20.90
N LYS A 117 -6.60 -18.09 -19.72
CA LYS A 117 -5.83 -19.23 -19.18
C LYS A 117 -5.93 -20.46 -20.08
N ASN A 118 -7.14 -20.78 -20.55
CA ASN A 118 -7.37 -21.93 -21.42
C ASN A 118 -6.74 -21.75 -22.82
N GLY A 119 -6.67 -20.51 -23.32
CA GLY A 119 -5.98 -20.19 -24.58
C GLY A 119 -4.45 -20.29 -24.52
N THR A 120 -3.86 -20.25 -23.32
CA THR A 120 -2.40 -20.35 -23.15
C THR A 120 -1.91 -21.80 -23.00
N MET A 121 -2.83 -22.78 -22.94
CA MET A 121 -2.55 -24.21 -22.69
C MET A 121 -2.69 -25.10 -23.94
N LYS A 122 -2.67 -24.54 -25.16
CA LYS A 122 -2.55 -25.35 -26.39
C LYS A 122 -1.08 -25.48 -26.79
N ASN A 123 -0.47 -26.61 -26.43
CA ASN A 123 0.71 -27.11 -27.14
C ASN A 123 0.35 -27.34 -28.62
N PRO A 124 1.24 -27.01 -29.58
CA PRO A 124 0.99 -27.23 -30.99
C PRO A 124 1.28 -28.69 -31.34
N GLY A 125 0.31 -29.55 -31.09
CA GLY A 125 0.41 -30.97 -31.38
C GLY A 125 -0.81 -31.66 -30.82
N ASP A 126 -1.92 -31.50 -31.53
CA ASP A 126 -2.98 -32.50 -31.70
C ASP A 126 -4.12 -31.82 -32.47
N GLN A 127 -4.11 -32.07 -33.77
CA GLN A 127 -5.32 -32.05 -34.58
C GLN A 127 -6.16 -33.24 -34.12
N ASP A 128 -7.41 -33.00 -33.73
CA ASP A 128 -8.59 -33.61 -34.36
C ASP A 128 -9.88 -33.34 -33.56
N SER A 129 -10.98 -33.32 -34.33
CA SER A 129 -12.36 -33.62 -33.91
C SER A 129 -13.21 -32.54 -33.23
N GLU A 130 -14.03 -31.93 -34.10
CA GLU A 130 -15.50 -31.84 -34.03
C GLU A 130 -16.25 -31.11 -32.90
N GLU A 131 -17.10 -30.22 -33.39
CA GLU A 131 -18.31 -29.61 -32.83
C GLU A 131 -18.95 -30.34 -31.64
N THR A 132 -18.90 -29.69 -30.47
CA THR A 132 -20.04 -29.68 -29.56
C THR A 132 -20.31 -28.26 -29.08
N SER A 133 -21.45 -27.75 -29.50
CA SER A 133 -22.07 -26.50 -29.10
C SER A 133 -22.18 -26.38 -27.58
N ASN A 134 -21.53 -25.38 -27.01
CA ASN A 134 -21.77 -24.91 -25.65
C ASN A 134 -21.83 -23.37 -25.67
N PRO A 135 -22.96 -22.74 -25.28
CA PRO A 135 -23.07 -21.29 -25.15
C PRO A 135 -22.44 -20.84 -23.82
N GLY A 136 -21.15 -21.12 -23.66
CA GLY A 136 -20.33 -20.61 -22.58
C GLY A 136 -19.49 -19.47 -23.13
N GLY A 137 -19.78 -18.24 -22.70
CA GLY A 137 -19.21 -16.99 -23.21
C GLY A 137 -17.70 -17.04 -23.48
N LYS A 138 -17.36 -17.31 -24.75
CA LYS A 138 -16.17 -16.73 -25.35
C LYS A 138 -16.40 -15.22 -25.28
N VAL A 139 -15.56 -14.49 -24.55
CA VAL A 139 -15.39 -13.06 -24.88
C VAL A 139 -15.17 -13.03 -26.39
N PRO A 140 -15.96 -12.29 -27.16
CA PRO A 140 -15.97 -12.51 -28.59
C PRO A 140 -14.56 -12.25 -29.09
N ALA A 141 -13.91 -13.30 -29.61
CA ALA A 141 -12.85 -13.18 -30.59
C ALA A 141 -13.43 -12.66 -31.92
N VAL A 142 -14.39 -11.72 -31.83
CA VAL A 142 -14.88 -10.91 -32.93
C VAL A 142 -13.82 -9.85 -33.07
N GLY A 143 -13.07 -9.90 -34.16
CA GLY A 143 -12.06 -8.90 -34.47
C GLY A 143 -12.66 -7.51 -34.30
N PHE A 144 -12.12 -6.74 -33.36
CA PHE A 144 -12.46 -5.34 -33.25
C PHE A 144 -11.73 -4.61 -34.39
N ASP A 145 -12.49 -4.00 -35.31
CA ASP A 145 -11.89 -3.21 -36.38
C ASP A 145 -11.47 -1.85 -35.83
N TRP A 146 -10.19 -1.74 -35.45
CA TRP A 146 -9.60 -0.54 -34.86
C TRP A 146 -9.64 0.71 -35.75
N VAL A 147 -9.87 0.54 -37.06
CA VAL A 147 -9.92 1.64 -38.03
C VAL A 147 -11.36 2.09 -38.26
N LYS A 148 -12.31 1.15 -38.33
CA LYS A 148 -13.72 1.48 -38.59
C LYS A 148 -14.54 1.80 -37.34
N ASN A 149 -14.18 1.19 -36.21
CA ASN A 149 -14.97 1.29 -34.98
C ASN A 149 -14.58 2.52 -34.17
N VAL A 150 -14.77 3.70 -34.76
CA VAL A 150 -14.39 5.01 -34.23
C VAL A 150 -15.66 5.86 -34.08
N ALA A 151 -15.85 6.52 -32.93
CA ALA A 151 -16.94 7.46 -32.71
C ALA A 151 -16.44 8.70 -31.96
N PRO A 152 -17.04 9.88 -32.18
CA PRO A 152 -16.65 11.08 -31.46
C PRO A 152 -16.86 10.89 -29.95
N VAL A 153 -15.88 11.33 -29.15
CA VAL A 153 -15.97 11.31 -27.70
C VAL A 153 -16.98 12.39 -27.26
N PRO A 154 -17.97 12.07 -26.40
CA PRO A 154 -18.90 13.07 -25.89
C PRO A 154 -18.21 14.21 -25.18
N ASP A 155 -18.62 15.44 -25.45
CA ASP A 155 -18.08 16.63 -24.80
C ASP A 155 -18.44 16.65 -23.30
N GLY A 156 -17.40 16.64 -22.47
CA GLY A 156 -17.56 16.71 -21.02
C GLY A 156 -16.23 16.71 -20.31
N ALA A 157 -16.12 17.48 -19.22
CA ALA A 157 -14.87 17.69 -18.49
C ALA A 157 -14.18 16.39 -18.02
N GLN A 158 -14.94 15.31 -17.84
CA GLN A 158 -14.41 13.99 -17.46
C GLN A 158 -14.56 12.91 -18.54
N SER A 159 -15.23 13.22 -19.66
CA SER A 159 -15.50 12.26 -20.72
C SER A 159 -14.20 11.76 -21.34
N LEU A 160 -13.30 12.67 -21.73
CA LEU A 160 -12.02 12.30 -22.32
C LEU A 160 -11.23 11.35 -21.43
N LYS A 161 -11.05 11.69 -20.15
CA LYS A 161 -10.34 10.84 -19.17
C LYS A 161 -10.96 9.43 -19.09
N LYS A 162 -12.28 9.35 -18.95
CA LYS A 162 -13.02 8.08 -18.85
C LYS A 162 -12.86 7.21 -20.10
N PHE A 163 -12.92 7.80 -21.29
CA PHE A 163 -12.76 7.06 -22.54
C PHE A 163 -11.29 6.68 -22.80
N THR A 164 -10.32 7.48 -22.36
CA THR A 164 -8.90 7.08 -22.34
C THR A 164 -8.67 5.88 -21.44
N GLU A 165 -9.23 5.86 -20.22
CA GLU A 165 -9.11 4.72 -19.31
C GLU A 165 -9.74 3.44 -19.88
N ARG A 166 -10.86 3.58 -20.60
CA ARG A 166 -11.53 2.48 -21.31
C ARG A 166 -10.72 1.97 -22.49
N ALA A 167 -10.17 2.86 -23.30
CA ALA A 167 -9.32 2.49 -24.42
C ALA A 167 -8.11 1.68 -23.92
N ALA A 168 -7.47 2.14 -22.85
CA ALA A 168 -6.36 1.44 -22.22
C ALA A 168 -6.76 0.09 -21.60
N ALA A 169 -8.04 -0.13 -21.25
CA ALA A 169 -8.56 -1.43 -20.85
C ALA A 169 -8.87 -2.33 -22.07
N MET A 170 -9.28 -1.76 -23.20
CA MET A 170 -9.47 -2.49 -24.45
C MET A 170 -8.15 -3.07 -24.96
N ASP A 171 -7.05 -2.33 -24.87
CA ASP A 171 -5.70 -2.85 -25.13
C ASP A 171 -5.42 -4.16 -24.37
N ILE A 172 -5.81 -4.22 -23.09
CA ILE A 172 -5.61 -5.42 -22.24
C ILE A 172 -6.55 -6.57 -22.61
N ILE A 173 -7.79 -6.26 -22.97
CA ILE A 173 -8.82 -7.28 -23.26
C ILE A 173 -8.54 -7.97 -24.60
N TRP A 174 -8.14 -7.19 -25.61
CA TRP A 174 -7.89 -7.67 -26.98
C TRP A 174 -6.40 -7.91 -27.29
N ASP A 175 -5.50 -7.72 -26.33
CA ASP A 175 -4.05 -7.79 -26.54
C ASP A 175 -3.60 -6.89 -27.71
N HIS A 176 -4.16 -5.67 -27.72
CA HIS A 176 -3.90 -4.64 -28.71
C HIS A 176 -3.07 -3.52 -28.07
N GLN A 177 -2.37 -2.76 -28.90
CA GLN A 177 -1.64 -1.59 -28.47
C GLN A 177 -2.05 -0.39 -29.34
N GLY A 178 -2.59 0.64 -28.70
CA GLY A 178 -2.93 1.90 -29.36
C GLY A 178 -4.43 2.14 -29.50
N ALA A 179 -5.28 1.50 -28.69
CA ALA A 179 -6.68 1.87 -28.60
C ALA A 179 -6.84 3.36 -28.27
N THR A 180 -7.67 4.07 -29.04
CA THR A 180 -7.93 5.50 -28.83
C THR A 180 -9.23 5.72 -28.03
N PRO A 181 -9.42 6.90 -27.42
CA PRO A 181 -10.67 7.25 -26.75
C PRO A 181 -11.91 7.12 -27.66
N GLU A 182 -11.76 7.36 -28.96
CA GLU A 182 -12.81 7.23 -29.97
C GLU A 182 -13.23 5.78 -30.19
N ASN A 183 -12.28 4.84 -30.14
CA ASN A 183 -12.57 3.40 -30.17
C ASN A 183 -13.41 2.98 -28.97
N ALA A 184 -13.05 3.50 -27.79
CA ALA A 184 -13.80 3.25 -26.56
C ALA A 184 -15.19 3.91 -26.56
N ALA A 185 -15.32 5.08 -27.20
CA ALA A 185 -16.60 5.75 -27.40
C ALA A 185 -17.51 4.89 -28.28
N TRP A 186 -17.01 4.42 -29.43
CA TRP A 186 -17.76 3.56 -30.32
C TRP A 186 -18.22 2.28 -29.63
N LEU A 187 -17.33 1.59 -28.90
CA LEU A 187 -17.66 0.36 -28.18
C LEU A 187 -18.76 0.59 -27.13
N THR A 188 -18.70 1.71 -26.42
CA THR A 188 -19.66 2.03 -25.35
C THR A 188 -21.09 2.15 -25.88
N PHE A 189 -21.27 2.71 -27.08
CA PHE A 189 -22.60 2.93 -27.65
C PHE A 189 -23.08 1.78 -28.54
N ASN A 190 -22.17 1.12 -29.26
CA ASN A 190 -22.52 0.08 -30.23
C ASN A 190 -22.44 -1.34 -29.67
N GLN A 191 -21.70 -1.56 -28.58
CA GLN A 191 -21.49 -2.87 -27.96
C GLN A 191 -21.67 -2.82 -26.43
N PRO A 192 -22.86 -2.43 -25.94
CA PRO A 192 -23.11 -2.27 -24.49
C PRO A 192 -22.95 -3.58 -23.71
N ALA A 193 -23.09 -4.74 -24.37
CA ALA A 193 -22.92 -6.05 -23.75
C ALA A 193 -21.50 -6.30 -23.21
N ILE A 194 -20.48 -5.70 -23.83
CA ILE A 194 -19.06 -5.86 -23.45
C ILE A 194 -18.62 -4.78 -22.44
N LEU A 195 -19.45 -3.75 -22.24
CA LEU A 195 -19.13 -2.64 -21.35
C LEU A 195 -18.83 -3.06 -19.89
N PRO A 196 -19.53 -4.05 -19.28
CA PRO A 196 -19.19 -4.52 -17.94
C PRO A 196 -17.76 -5.08 -17.86
N LEU A 197 -17.31 -5.86 -18.83
CA LEU A 197 -15.92 -6.34 -18.89
C LEU A 197 -14.91 -5.19 -18.97
N VAL A 198 -15.14 -4.22 -19.85
CA VAL A 198 -14.27 -3.04 -19.98
C VAL A 198 -14.19 -2.29 -18.66
N LYS A 199 -15.33 -2.06 -17.99
CA LYS A 199 -15.37 -1.41 -16.67
C LYS A 199 -14.63 -2.22 -15.61
N ALA A 200 -14.78 -3.55 -15.61
CA ALA A 200 -14.08 -4.43 -14.66
C ALA A 200 -12.55 -4.32 -14.83
N VAL A 201 -12.05 -4.40 -16.07
CA VAL A 201 -10.62 -4.26 -16.37
C VAL A 201 -10.11 -2.85 -16.04
N CYS A 202 -10.89 -1.80 -16.34
CA CYS A 202 -10.56 -0.44 -15.90
C CYS A 202 -10.38 -0.37 -14.38
N ARG A 203 -11.29 -0.94 -13.59
CA ARG A 203 -11.19 -0.92 -12.12
C ARG A 203 -9.93 -1.59 -11.62
N VAL A 204 -9.60 -2.78 -12.14
CA VAL A 204 -8.38 -3.52 -11.75
C VAL A 204 -7.14 -2.71 -12.09
N ARG A 205 -7.05 -2.20 -13.33
CA ARG A 205 -5.95 -1.35 -13.78
C ARG A 205 -5.81 -0.09 -12.93
N THR A 206 -6.92 0.57 -12.62
CA THR A 206 -6.93 1.77 -11.77
C THR A 206 -6.49 1.44 -10.35
N ALA A 207 -6.92 0.33 -9.76
CA ALA A 207 -6.45 -0.11 -8.45
C ALA A 207 -4.95 -0.44 -8.45
N GLU A 208 -4.45 -1.11 -9.48
CA GLU A 208 -3.02 -1.39 -9.65
C GLU A 208 -2.19 -0.12 -9.81
N ASN A 209 -2.66 0.82 -10.63
CA ASN A 209 -2.02 2.11 -10.82
C ASN A 209 -2.05 2.95 -9.54
N HIS A 210 -3.15 2.92 -8.79
CA HIS A 210 -3.20 3.55 -7.48
C HIS A 210 -2.19 2.95 -6.53
N ARG A 211 -2.01 1.61 -6.50
CA ARG A 211 -0.94 1.01 -5.67
C ARG A 211 0.44 1.46 -6.13
N LYS A 212 0.72 1.50 -7.44
CA LYS A 212 2.02 1.91 -7.99
C LYS A 212 2.32 3.39 -7.70
N ASN A 213 1.31 4.26 -7.82
CA ASN A 213 1.47 5.71 -7.71
C ASN A 213 1.38 6.19 -6.25
N ASN A 214 0.56 5.55 -5.41
CA ASN A 214 0.40 5.87 -4.00
C ASN A 214 1.32 5.06 -3.08
N ARG A 215 2.31 4.33 -3.63
CA ARG A 215 3.43 3.90 -2.79
C ARG A 215 4.07 5.18 -2.26
N ASP A 216 4.00 5.38 -0.94
CA ASP A 216 4.58 6.51 -0.23
C ASP A 216 6.02 6.70 -0.75
N PRO A 217 6.45 7.93 -1.14
CA PRO A 217 7.81 8.18 -1.58
C PRO A 217 8.87 7.64 -0.60
N SER A 218 8.54 7.61 0.70
CA SER A 218 9.39 7.04 1.75
C SER A 218 9.42 5.51 1.81
N MET A 219 8.55 4.83 1.06
CA MET A 219 8.49 3.37 0.92
C MET A 219 8.95 2.87 -0.45
N ARG A 220 9.44 3.78 -1.31
CA ARG A 220 10.00 3.40 -2.61
C ARG A 220 11.30 2.61 -2.40
N GLY A 221 11.33 1.36 -2.88
CA GLY A 221 12.48 0.46 -2.78
C GLY A 221 12.39 -0.57 -1.65
N LEU A 222 11.39 -0.47 -0.78
CA LEU A 222 11.11 -1.49 0.23
C LEU A 222 10.40 -2.69 -0.37
N THR A 223 10.73 -3.87 0.14
CA THR A 223 9.94 -5.10 -0.04
C THR A 223 8.55 -4.94 0.60
N ASP A 224 7.58 -5.76 0.21
CA ASP A 224 6.23 -5.68 0.77
C ASP A 224 6.20 -5.95 2.29
N MET A 225 7.14 -6.75 2.80
CA MET A 225 7.30 -7.00 4.24
C MET A 225 7.89 -5.78 4.98
N GLU A 226 8.92 -5.15 4.43
CA GLU A 226 9.50 -3.93 5.02
C GLU A 226 8.50 -2.77 5.00
N ALA A 227 7.70 -2.64 3.93
CA ALA A 227 6.63 -1.66 3.88
C ALA A 227 5.56 -1.93 4.96
N ALA A 228 5.21 -3.20 5.18
CA ALA A 228 4.30 -3.61 6.24
C ALA A 228 4.86 -3.31 7.65
N GLU A 229 6.17 -3.49 7.86
CA GLU A 229 6.87 -3.13 9.08
C GLU A 229 6.75 -1.63 9.36
N VAL A 230 7.13 -0.80 8.37
CA VAL A 230 7.11 0.67 8.51
C VAL A 230 5.68 1.17 8.78
N GLU A 231 4.68 0.64 8.09
CA GLU A 231 3.28 1.01 8.32
C GLU A 231 2.82 0.62 9.74
N THR A 232 3.16 -0.59 10.17
CA THR A 232 2.82 -1.10 11.50
C THR A 232 3.41 -0.22 12.59
N VAL A 233 4.71 0.09 12.50
CA VAL A 233 5.43 0.99 13.42
C VAL A 233 4.76 2.36 13.47
N ARG A 234 4.51 2.99 12.31
CA ARG A 234 3.90 4.31 12.23
C ARG A 234 2.53 4.34 12.91
N LYS A 235 1.70 3.33 12.68
CA LYS A 235 0.37 3.25 13.29
C LYS A 235 0.43 3.04 14.80
N ILE A 236 1.30 2.15 15.28
CA ILE A 236 1.51 1.90 16.72
C ILE A 236 1.92 3.20 17.42
N VAL A 237 2.93 3.89 16.89
CA VAL A 237 3.44 5.16 17.45
C VAL A 237 2.33 6.21 17.45
N SER A 238 1.64 6.39 16.32
CA SER A 238 0.54 7.36 16.21
C SER A 238 -0.59 7.09 17.21
N LEU A 239 -0.95 5.83 17.45
CA LEU A 239 -1.97 5.47 18.45
C LEU A 239 -1.48 5.75 19.88
N ALA A 240 -0.24 5.40 20.19
CA ALA A 240 0.34 5.67 21.50
C ALA A 240 0.41 7.17 21.81
N GLU A 241 0.80 8.01 20.85
CA GLU A 241 0.84 9.46 21.00
C GLU A 241 -0.55 10.08 21.19
N ARG A 242 -1.55 9.59 20.45
CA ARG A 242 -2.95 10.02 20.64
C ARG A 242 -3.45 9.69 22.02
N ASN A 243 -3.23 8.46 22.50
CA ASN A 243 -3.62 8.05 23.85
C ASN A 243 -2.93 8.89 24.92
N ARG A 244 -1.60 9.09 24.79
CA ARG A 244 -0.83 9.94 25.68
C ARG A 244 -1.41 11.35 25.77
N THR A 245 -1.69 11.97 24.63
CA THR A 245 -2.20 13.33 24.57
C THR A 245 -3.58 13.44 25.23
N ARG A 246 -4.49 12.51 24.90
CA ARG A 246 -5.85 12.48 25.47
C ARG A 246 -5.85 12.30 26.98
N GLU A 247 -5.08 11.36 27.49
CA GLU A 247 -5.07 11.07 28.93
C GLU A 247 -4.35 12.16 29.74
N LEU A 248 -3.28 12.75 29.21
CA LEU A 248 -2.65 13.93 29.85
C LEU A 248 -3.64 15.11 29.95
N GLU A 249 -4.50 15.29 28.95
CA GLU A 249 -5.52 16.32 29.00
C GLU A 249 -6.58 16.05 30.08
N LYS A 250 -6.99 14.78 30.25
CA LYS A 250 -7.88 14.39 31.37
C LYS A 250 -7.22 14.65 32.72
N ILE A 251 -5.95 14.29 32.88
CA ILE A 251 -5.18 14.53 34.11
C ILE A 251 -5.16 16.03 34.42
N ARG A 252 -4.82 16.88 33.45
CA ARG A 252 -4.79 18.34 33.64
C ARG A 252 -6.14 18.90 34.10
N LYS A 253 -7.25 18.44 33.51
CA LYS A 253 -8.60 18.86 33.91
C LYS A 253 -8.91 18.47 35.35
N LEU A 254 -8.60 17.23 35.74
CA LEU A 254 -8.78 16.76 37.12
C LEU A 254 -7.90 17.52 38.10
N THR A 255 -6.62 17.74 37.77
CA THR A 255 -5.69 18.52 38.60
C THR A 255 -6.21 19.94 38.85
N ARG A 256 -6.76 20.61 37.82
CA ARG A 256 -7.36 21.93 37.97
C ARG A 256 -8.55 21.91 38.93
N SER A 257 -9.49 20.97 38.72
CA SER A 257 -10.66 20.82 39.59
C SER A 257 -10.31 20.53 41.05
N ILE A 258 -9.30 19.67 41.29
CA ILE A 258 -8.78 19.38 42.64
C ILE A 258 -8.19 20.64 43.26
N THR A 259 -7.40 21.41 42.50
CA THR A 259 -6.76 22.64 42.99
C THR A 259 -7.78 23.70 43.39
N GLU A 260 -8.81 23.89 42.57
CA GLU A 260 -9.93 24.80 42.85
C GLU A 260 -10.69 24.39 44.12
N SER A 261 -11.02 23.09 44.23
CA SER A 261 -11.72 22.55 45.40
C SER A 261 -10.87 22.68 46.68
N ALA A 262 -9.57 22.37 46.59
CA ALA A 262 -8.64 22.52 47.70
C ALA A 262 -8.48 23.98 48.13
N ALA A 263 -8.50 24.94 47.20
CA ALA A 263 -8.43 26.36 47.53
C ALA A 263 -9.65 26.83 48.34
N LEU A 264 -10.85 26.37 47.98
CA LEU A 264 -12.08 26.66 48.73
C LEU A 264 -12.03 26.08 50.15
N ILE A 265 -11.58 24.84 50.30
CA ILE A 265 -11.43 24.20 51.61
C ILE A 265 -10.41 24.95 52.47
N LYS A 266 -9.24 25.32 51.91
CA LYS A 266 -8.22 26.12 52.61
C LYS A 266 -8.76 27.48 53.05
N ALA A 267 -9.52 28.16 52.19
CA ALA A 267 -10.15 29.43 52.53
C ALA A 267 -11.14 29.29 53.71
N ARG A 268 -11.90 28.18 53.75
CA ARG A 268 -12.81 27.89 54.86
C ARG A 268 -12.07 27.61 56.16
N VAL A 269 -11.00 26.83 56.12
CA VAL A 269 -10.14 26.56 57.29
C VAL A 269 -9.61 27.88 57.86
N LYS A 270 -9.00 28.72 57.00
CA LYS A 270 -8.48 30.03 57.42
C LYS A 270 -9.54 30.91 58.07
N SER A 271 -10.72 30.99 57.47
CA SER A 271 -11.84 31.76 58.03
C SER A 271 -12.29 31.26 59.41
N LEU A 272 -12.14 29.96 59.73
CA LEU A 272 -12.46 29.41 61.04
C LEU A 272 -11.35 29.68 62.05
N GLU A 273 -10.08 29.59 61.65
CA GLU A 273 -8.92 29.95 62.48
C GLU A 273 -8.97 31.42 62.88
N ASP A 274 -9.26 32.32 61.93
CA ASP A 274 -9.40 33.76 62.18
C ASP A 274 -10.52 34.06 63.19
N LYS A 275 -11.61 33.28 63.20
CA LYS A 275 -12.71 33.40 64.18
C LYS A 275 -12.35 32.87 65.56
N MET A 276 -11.45 31.90 65.66
CA MET A 276 -11.04 31.32 66.94
C MET A 276 -10.01 32.21 67.66
N ASN A 277 -9.22 32.97 66.89
CA ASN A 277 -8.18 33.87 67.39
C ASN A 277 -8.69 35.30 67.65
N SER A 278 -9.97 35.58 67.38
CA SER A 278 -10.63 36.88 67.61
C SER A 278 -11.56 36.83 68.80
#